data_AF-A0A5K0Z8V1-F1
#
_entry.id   AF-A0A5K0Z8V1-F1
#
_cell.length_a   1.000
_cell.length_b   1.000
_cell.length_c   1.000
_cell.angle_alpha   90.00
_cell.angle_beta   90.00
_cell.angle_gamma   90.00
#
_symmetry.space_group_name_H-M   'P 1'
#
loop_
_entity.id
_entity.type
_entity.pdbx_description
1 polymer ?
#
loop_
_entity_poly.entity_id
_entity_poly.type
_entity_poly.pdbx_seq_one_letter_code
_entity_poly.pdbx_strand_id
1 'polypeptide(L)' 'LTSLGINPQFITFTHVTMESDKYICVRETSPQNSVIIIDMNMPAQPLRRPITADSALMNPNSRVLALK' A
#
# COMPACT_ATOMS: atom_id res chain seq x y z
N LEU A 1 1.13 7.77 7.91
CA LEU A 1 1.84 7.23 6.71
C LEU A 1 3.31 7.62 6.72
N THR A 2 3.65 8.91 6.78
CA THR A 2 5.04 9.37 6.92
C THR A 2 5.74 8.82 8.16
N SER A 3 5.04 8.75 9.30
CA SER A 3 5.51 8.09 10.53
C SER A 3 5.81 6.59 10.39
N LEU A 4 5.27 5.93 9.36
CA LEU A 4 5.49 4.50 9.06
C LEU A 4 6.67 4.29 8.08
N GLY A 5 7.43 5.34 7.80
CA GLY A 5 8.57 5.30 6.89
C GLY A 5 8.18 5.23 5.41
N ILE A 6 6.99 5.75 5.07
CA ILE A 6 6.51 5.91 3.69
C ILE A 6 6.93 7.29 3.20
N ASN A 7 7.54 7.36 2.03
CA ASN A 7 7.98 8.65 1.51
C ASN A 7 6.76 9.54 1.16
N PRO A 8 6.70 10.81 1.65
CA PRO A 8 5.60 11.73 1.35
C PRO A 8 5.25 11.86 -0.14
N GLN A 9 6.24 11.71 -1.04
CA GLN A 9 6.03 11.80 -2.48
C GLN A 9 5.05 10.74 -3.03
N PHE A 10 4.91 9.60 -2.32
CA PHE A 10 4.01 8.51 -2.68
C PHE A 10 2.67 8.60 -1.95
N ILE A 11 2.41 9.67 -1.19
CA ILE A 11 1.12 9.91 -0.53
C ILE A 11 0.24 10.75 -1.48
N THR A 12 -0.12 10.16 -2.61
CA THR A 12 -0.96 10.78 -3.64
C THR A 12 -2.05 9.81 -4.08
N PHE A 13 -3.15 10.31 -4.66
CA PHE A 13 -4.23 9.47 -5.20
C PHE A 13 -3.76 8.44 -6.24
N THR A 14 -2.65 8.72 -6.92
CA THR A 14 -2.06 7.78 -7.88
C THR A 14 -1.37 6.60 -7.20
N HIS A 15 -0.76 6.79 -6.04
CA HIS A 15 0.07 5.78 -5.37
C HIS A 15 -0.63 5.13 -4.17
N VAL A 16 -1.57 5.82 -3.54
CA VAL A 16 -2.33 5.33 -2.38
C VAL A 16 -3.72 4.87 -2.82
N THR A 17 -4.07 3.65 -2.46
CA THR A 17 -5.41 3.10 -2.63
C THR A 17 -5.97 2.65 -1.27
N MET A 18 -7.24 2.91 -1.05
CA MET A 18 -7.99 2.55 0.17
C MET A 18 -9.40 2.17 -0.26
N GLU A 19 -9.62 0.88 -0.48
CA GLU A 19 -10.94 0.35 -0.88
C GLU A 19 -11.84 0.08 0.34
N SER A 20 -11.26 0.01 1.55
CA SER A 20 -11.98 -0.16 2.81
C SER A 20 -11.21 0.45 3.98
N ASP A 21 -11.85 0.51 5.13
CA ASP A 21 -11.25 0.90 6.41
C ASP A 21 -10.27 -0.12 6.99
N LYS A 22 -10.14 -1.30 6.38
CA LYS A 22 -9.25 -2.36 6.88
C LYS A 22 -7.84 -2.26 6.35
N TYR A 23 -7.66 -1.80 5.11
CA TYR A 23 -6.37 -1.85 4.43
C TYR A 23 -6.07 -0.60 3.62
N ILE A 24 -4.82 -0.15 3.72
CA ILE A 24 -4.26 0.91 2.89
C ILE A 24 -3.12 0.31 2.09
N CYS A 25 -3.15 0.48 0.78
CA CYS A 25 -2.07 0.09 -0.11
C CYS A 25 -1.35 1.35 -0.61
N VAL A 26 -0.03 1.35 -0.53
CA VAL A 26 0.82 2.43 -1.03
C VAL A 26 1.85 1.83 -1.97
N ARG A 27 1.98 2.40 -3.16
CA ARG A 27 2.98 1.99 -4.16
C ARG A 27 4.16 2.94 -4.10
N GLU A 28 5.32 2.43 -3.75
CA GLU A 28 6.59 3.16 -3.86
C GLU A 28 7.28 2.74 -5.15
N THR A 29 7.72 3.69 -5.97
CA THR A 29 8.41 3.43 -7.25
C THR A 29 9.90 3.76 -7.22
N SER A 30 10.40 4.29 -6.10
CA SER A 30 11.80 4.63 -5.88
C SER A 30 12.18 4.36 -4.42
N PRO A 31 13.31 3.69 -4.12
CA PRO A 31 14.37 3.26 -5.05
C PRO A 31 14.04 1.98 -5.85
N GLN A 32 13.01 1.22 -5.46
CA GLN A 32 12.53 0.04 -6.18
C GLN A 32 11.01 -0.04 -6.07
N ASN A 33 10.36 -0.57 -7.11
CA ASN A 33 8.92 -0.80 -7.11
C ASN A 33 8.52 -1.75 -5.99
N SER A 34 7.73 -1.26 -5.05
CA SER A 34 7.20 -2.03 -3.95
C SER A 34 5.80 -1.56 -3.56
N VAL A 35 5.00 -2.51 -3.08
CA VAL A 35 3.68 -2.23 -2.54
C VAL A 35 3.75 -2.43 -1.03
N ILE A 36 3.41 -1.38 -0.31
CA ILE A 36 3.27 -1.36 1.14
C ILE A 36 1.79 -1.56 1.46
N ILE A 37 1.49 -2.62 2.17
CA ILE A 37 0.15 -2.94 2.64
C ILE A 37 0.12 -2.67 4.14
N ILE A 38 -0.75 -1.75 4.55
CA ILE A 38 -0.96 -1.36 5.94
C ILE A 38 -2.29 -1.96 6.37
N ASP A 39 -2.24 -2.79 7.40
CA ASP A 39 -3.43 -3.28 8.07
C ASP A 39 -3.84 -2.26 9.14
N MET A 40 -5.08 -1.78 9.11
CA MET A 40 -5.58 -0.78 10.06
C MET A 40 -5.79 -1.36 11.46
N ASN A 41 -5.87 -2.68 11.61
CA ASN A 41 -5.83 -3.34 12.92
C ASN A 41 -4.41 -3.36 13.51
N MET A 42 -3.37 -3.31 12.67
CA MET A 42 -1.96 -3.35 13.06
C MET A 42 -1.11 -2.34 12.27
N PRO A 43 -1.38 -1.03 12.40
CA PRO A 43 -0.76 -0.01 11.55
C PRO A 43 0.75 0.13 11.79
N ALA A 44 1.25 -0.31 12.94
CA ALA A 44 2.67 -0.29 13.29
C ALA A 44 3.52 -1.35 12.56
N GLN A 45 2.90 -2.30 11.86
CA GLN A 45 3.59 -3.38 11.15
C GLN A 45 3.20 -3.43 9.66
N PRO A 46 3.60 -2.41 8.86
CA PRO A 46 3.31 -2.41 7.43
C PRO A 46 4.05 -3.54 6.71
N LEU A 47 3.34 -4.26 5.84
CA LEU A 47 3.92 -5.32 5.02
C LEU A 47 4.44 -4.73 3.71
N ARG A 48 5.75 -4.79 3.48
CA ARG A 48 6.38 -4.34 2.24
C ARG A 48 6.63 -5.53 1.33
N ARG A 49 6.12 -5.50 0.10
CA ARG A 49 6.34 -6.55 -0.90
C ARG A 49 6.96 -5.94 -2.17
N PRO A 50 8.07 -6.50 -2.70
CA PRO A 50 8.63 -6.06 -3.98
C PRO A 50 7.69 -6.51 -5.10
N ILE A 51 6.87 -5.58 -5.59
CA ILE A 51 5.84 -5.83 -6.61
C ILE A 51 5.91 -4.65 -7.58
N THR A 52 6.07 -4.98 -8.86
CA THR A 52 5.96 -4.01 -9.96
C THR A 52 4.54 -4.11 -10.52
N ALA A 53 3.73 -3.07 -10.28
CA ALA A 53 2.37 -2.96 -10.79
C ALA A 53 1.98 -1.49 -10.98
N ASP A 54 1.19 -1.22 -12.02
CA ASP A 54 0.64 0.10 -12.32
C ASP A 54 -0.50 0.45 -11.36
N SER A 55 -1.18 -0.56 -10.81
CA SER A 55 -2.20 -0.39 -9.78
C SER A 55 -2.21 -1.58 -8.82
N ALA A 56 -2.49 -1.31 -7.55
CA ALA A 56 -2.65 -2.32 -6.52
C ALA A 56 -3.92 -2.02 -5.73
N LEU A 57 -4.84 -2.98 -5.66
CA LEU A 57 -6.11 -2.89 -4.94
C LEU A 57 -6.20 -4.05 -3.95
N MET A 58 -6.60 -3.76 -2.72
CA MET A 58 -6.82 -4.79 -1.70
C MET A 58 -8.30 -5.16 -1.64
N ASN A 59 -8.60 -6.44 -1.51
CA ASN A 59 -9.95 -6.90 -1.27
C ASN A 59 -10.44 -6.42 0.13
N PRO A 60 -11.66 -5.87 0.25
CA PRO A 60 -12.17 -5.32 1.51
C PRO A 60 -12.51 -6.39 2.58
N ASN A 61 -12.68 -7.64 2.17
CA ASN A 61 -13.12 -8.73 3.04
C ASN A 61 -12.04 -9.79 3.28
N SER A 62 -11.13 -9.97 2.32
CA SER A 62 -10.10 -11.00 2.36
C SER A 62 -8.71 -10.43 2.08
N ARG A 63 -7.67 -11.14 2.50
CA ARG A 63 -6.27 -10.73 2.29
C ARG A 63 -5.79 -11.05 0.87
N VAL A 64 -6.49 -10.52 -0.13
CA VAL A 64 -6.23 -10.74 -1.57
C VAL A 64 -5.88 -9.43 -2.23
N LEU A 65 -4.71 -9.38 -2.88
CA LEU A 65 -4.22 -8.22 -3.60
C LEU A 65 -4.47 -8.40 -5.10
N ALA A 66 -5.25 -7.50 -5.70
CA ALA A 66 -5.42 -7.38 -7.14
C ALA A 66 -4.34 -6.45 -7.68
N LEU A 67 -3.61 -6.93 -8.70
CA LEU A 67 -2.52 -6.20 -9.35
C LEU A 67 -2.90 -5.99 -10.81
N LYS A 68 -2.66 -4.79 -11.32
CA LYS A 68 -2.73 -4.45 -12.73
C LYS A 68 -1.44 -3.78 -13.16
#